data_AF-A0A418BND2-F1
#
_entry.id   AF-A0A418BND2-F1
#
_cell.length_a   1.000
_cell.length_b   1.000
_cell.length_c   1.000
_cell.angle_alpha   90.00
_cell.angle_beta   90.00
_cell.angle_gamma   90.00
#
_symmetry.space_group_name_H-M   'P 1'
#
loop_
_entity.id
_entity.type
_entity.pdbx_description
1 polymer ?
#
loop_
_entity_poly.entity_id
_entity_poly.type
_entity_poly.pdbx_seq_one_letter_code
_entity_poly.pdbx_strand_id
1 'polypeptide(L)'
;MMEQYLLRVPKRVGEELRKKMAEKEVRGVDVVAGADNRNFKFRIDDTELPATLCQLPCIVETHKTYDEKLFYKSGDIGQILLVHDTPEEQMLYETVTELPGGITPPTTNIVKRKYAKTRKSPIFPKADVARVEDTLVKIIAGGIIEDV
;
A
#
# COMPACT_ATOMS: atom_id res chain seq x y z
N MET A 1 -0.12 0.26 18.17
CA MET A 1 0.50 1.16 17.17
C MET A 1 -0.57 1.45 16.13
N MET A 2 -0.75 2.68 15.66
CA MET A 2 -1.79 2.99 14.69
C MET A 2 -1.23 2.77 13.27
N GLU A 3 -1.75 1.78 12.56
CA GLU A 3 -1.36 1.53 11.17
C GLU A 3 -1.97 2.59 10.25
N GLN A 4 -1.19 3.04 9.28
CA GLN A 4 -1.57 4.09 8.36
C GLN A 4 -1.22 3.66 6.94
N TYR A 5 -2.15 3.90 6.02
CA TYR A 5 -2.02 3.54 4.62
C TYR A 5 -2.33 4.75 3.75
N LEU A 6 -1.69 4.83 2.58
CA LEU A 6 -2.06 5.82 1.58
C LEU A 6 -3.15 5.24 0.68
N LEU A 7 -4.27 5.94 0.56
CA LEU A 7 -5.34 5.59 -0.38
C LEU A 7 -5.24 6.50 -1.61
N ARG A 8 -5.11 5.90 -2.80
CA ARG A 8 -5.24 6.61 -4.07
C ARG A 8 -6.49 6.12 -4.77
N VAL A 9 -7.34 7.05 -5.15
CA VAL A 9 -8.58 6.79 -5.87
C VAL A 9 -8.59 7.50 -7.22
N PRO A 10 -9.43 7.05 -8.16
CA PRO A 10 -9.72 7.81 -9.37
C PRO A 10 -10.22 9.22 -9.06
N LYS A 11 -9.97 10.17 -9.96
CA LYS A 11 -10.27 11.58 -9.74
C LYS A 11 -11.73 11.81 -9.34
N ARG A 12 -12.67 11.15 -10.04
CA ARG A 12 -14.11 11.21 -9.79
C ARG A 12 -14.46 10.79 -8.36
N VAL A 13 -13.97 9.63 -7.93
CA VAL A 13 -14.15 9.11 -6.57
C VAL A 13 -13.52 10.04 -5.53
N GLY A 14 -12.36 10.61 -5.85
CA GLY A 14 -11.68 11.57 -4.98
C GLY A 14 -12.46 12.86 -4.75
N GLU A 15 -13.16 13.37 -5.77
CA GLU A 15 -14.04 14.53 -5.65
C GLU A 15 -15.24 14.24 -4.74
N GLU A 16 -15.85 13.07 -4.91
CA GLU A 16 -16.96 12.58 -4.08
C GLU A 16 -16.56 12.39 -2.61
N LEU A 17 -15.42 11.71 -2.36
CA LEU A 17 -14.88 11.53 -1.01
C LEU A 17 -14.59 12.88 -0.34
N ARG A 18 -13.99 13.83 -1.07
CA ARG A 18 -13.72 15.18 -0.53
C ARG A 18 -15.00 15.90 -0.13
N LYS A 19 -16.07 15.76 -0.93
CA LYS A 19 -17.39 16.34 -0.59
C LYS A 19 -17.95 15.72 0.69
N LYS A 20 -18.00 14.39 0.79
CA LYS A 20 -18.44 13.66 1.99
C LYS A 20 -17.63 14.04 3.25
N MET A 21 -16.31 14.18 3.11
CA MET A 21 -15.42 14.61 4.19
C MET A 21 -15.73 16.04 4.66
N ALA A 22 -15.99 16.96 3.73
CA ALA A 22 -16.34 18.35 4.05
C ALA A 22 -17.69 18.44 4.78
N GLU A 23 -18.65 17.59 4.40
CA GLU A 23 -19.98 17.47 5.02
C GLU A 23 -19.92 16.69 6.37
N LYS A 24 -18.76 16.11 6.72
CA LYS A 24 -18.56 15.22 7.88
C LYS A 24 -19.44 13.97 7.87
N GLU A 25 -19.89 13.55 6.68
CA GLU A 25 -20.71 12.36 6.46
C GLU A 25 -19.97 11.33 5.59
N VAL A 26 -18.87 10.78 6.10
CA VAL A 26 -18.14 9.69 5.44
C VAL A 26 -18.83 8.34 5.75
N ARG A 27 -20.02 8.15 5.18
CA ARG A 27 -20.75 6.86 5.22
C ARG A 27 -20.66 6.17 3.87
N GLY A 28 -20.91 4.85 3.86
CA GLY A 28 -20.92 4.06 2.64
C GLY A 28 -19.53 3.77 2.06
N VAL A 29 -18.45 4.04 2.79
CA VAL A 29 -17.07 3.74 2.36
C VAL A 29 -16.58 2.49 3.06
N ASP A 30 -16.15 1.49 2.30
CA ASP A 30 -15.66 0.23 2.83
C ASP A 30 -14.51 -0.34 1.97
N VAL A 31 -13.64 -1.14 2.58
CA VAL A 31 -12.52 -1.82 1.92
C VAL A 31 -12.54 -3.28 2.33
N VAL A 32 -12.80 -4.16 1.35
CA VAL A 32 -12.89 -5.60 1.59
C VAL A 32 -11.65 -6.28 1.01
N ALA A 33 -10.93 -7.02 1.85
CA ALA A 33 -9.76 -7.79 1.43
C ALA A 33 -10.14 -9.04 0.63
N GLY A 34 -9.39 -9.32 -0.43
CA GLY A 34 -9.38 -10.61 -1.10
C GLY A 34 -8.52 -11.63 -0.36
N ALA A 35 -8.58 -12.90 -0.80
CA ALA A 35 -7.86 -14.01 -0.16
C ALA A 35 -6.33 -13.91 -0.25
N ASP A 36 -5.81 -13.13 -1.19
CA ASP A 36 -4.38 -12.99 -1.47
C ASP A 36 -3.71 -11.85 -0.69
N ASN A 37 -4.45 -11.14 0.17
CA ASN A 37 -4.00 -9.94 0.91
C ASN A 37 -3.36 -8.86 0.03
N ARG A 38 -3.68 -8.87 -1.27
CA ARG A 38 -3.11 -7.96 -2.27
C ARG A 38 -4.19 -7.29 -3.09
N ASN A 39 -5.23 -8.02 -3.47
CA ASN A 39 -6.37 -7.50 -4.17
C ASN A 39 -7.49 -7.20 -3.17
N PHE A 40 -8.15 -6.06 -3.38
CA PHE A 40 -9.19 -5.53 -2.51
C PHE A 40 -10.36 -5.04 -3.36
N LYS A 41 -11.51 -4.89 -2.71
CA LYS A 41 -12.67 -4.21 -3.27
C LYS A 41 -12.91 -2.95 -2.46
N PHE A 42 -12.87 -1.81 -3.13
CA PHE A 42 -13.21 -0.51 -2.57
C PHE A 42 -14.67 -0.20 -2.86
N ARG A 43 -15.48 0.03 -1.83
CA ARG A 43 -16.88 0.42 -1.98
C ARG A 43 -17.07 1.87 -1.58
N ILE A 44 -17.81 2.61 -2.40
CA ILE A 44 -18.32 3.94 -2.08
C ILE A 44 -19.80 3.99 -2.49
N ASP A 45 -20.67 4.10 -1.50
CA ASP A 45 -22.11 3.95 -1.64
C ASP A 45 -22.47 2.65 -2.38
N ASP A 46 -23.12 2.76 -3.54
CA ASP A 46 -23.51 1.62 -4.38
C ASP A 46 -22.45 1.24 -5.44
N THR A 47 -21.30 1.93 -5.46
CA THR A 47 -20.22 1.67 -6.41
C THR A 47 -19.15 0.77 -5.79
N GLU A 48 -18.83 -0.34 -6.45
CA GLU A 48 -17.71 -1.22 -6.08
C GLU A 48 -16.62 -1.10 -7.15
N LEU A 49 -15.37 -0.85 -6.71
CA LEU A 49 -14.21 -0.66 -7.55
C LEU A 49 -13.08 -1.63 -7.16
N PRO A 50 -12.36 -2.18 -8.12
CA PRO A 50 -11.19 -3.01 -7.83
C PRO A 50 -10.06 -2.17 -7.23
N ALA A 51 -9.32 -2.76 -6.31
CA ALA A 51 -8.17 -2.13 -5.69
C ALA A 51 -6.99 -3.10 -5.51
N THR A 52 -5.77 -2.56 -5.54
CA THR A 52 -4.53 -3.33 -5.37
C THR A 52 -3.65 -2.65 -4.33
N LEU A 53 -3.15 -3.43 -3.38
CA LEU A 53 -2.15 -3.01 -2.43
C LEU A 53 -0.75 -3.15 -3.05
N CYS A 54 -0.04 -2.03 -3.15
CA CYS A 54 1.32 -1.95 -3.68
C CYS A 54 2.29 -1.37 -2.64
N GLN A 55 3.57 -1.68 -2.78
CA GLN A 55 4.64 -1.08 -1.98
C GLN A 55 5.03 0.29 -2.58
N LEU A 56 5.25 1.28 -1.72
CA LEU A 56 5.87 2.53 -2.09
C LEU A 56 7.40 2.36 -2.12
N PRO A 57 8.10 2.92 -3.11
CA PRO A 57 9.56 2.84 -3.15
C PRO A 57 10.24 3.71 -2.09
N CYS A 58 9.52 4.71 -1.55
CA CYS A 58 9.99 5.61 -0.51
C CYS A 58 9.14 5.42 0.75
N ILE A 59 9.79 5.32 1.91
CA ILE A 59 9.12 5.36 3.22
C ILE A 59 8.63 6.80 3.43
N VAL A 60 7.35 6.94 3.79
CA VAL A 60 6.72 8.22 4.08
C VAL A 60 6.39 8.30 5.55
N GLU A 61 7.03 9.21 6.28
CA GLU A 61 6.73 9.44 7.69
C GLU A 61 5.57 10.44 7.83
N THR A 62 4.59 10.10 8.67
CA THR A 62 3.51 11.03 9.02
C THR A 62 3.82 11.71 10.33
N HIS A 63 3.59 13.03 10.36
CA HIS A 63 3.88 13.87 11.50
C HIS A 63 2.63 14.64 11.93
N LYS A 64 2.48 14.83 13.24
CA LYS A 64 1.49 15.73 13.81
C LYS A 64 2.19 16.94 14.41
N THR A 65 1.55 18.08 14.36
CA THR A 65 2.05 19.33 14.94
C THR A 65 0.89 20.12 15.54
N TYR A 66 1.20 20.90 16.57
CA TYR A 66 0.28 21.88 17.15
C TYR A 66 0.61 23.31 16.72
N ASP A 67 1.87 23.60 16.40
CA ASP A 67 2.41 24.95 16.20
C ASP A 67 3.08 25.16 14.83
N GLU A 68 3.03 24.14 13.96
CA GLU A 68 3.65 24.11 12.63
C GLU A 68 5.18 24.26 12.64
N LYS A 69 5.82 24.13 13.81
CA LYS A 69 7.27 24.22 13.99
C LYS A 69 7.86 22.93 14.53
N LEU A 70 7.22 22.38 15.56
CA LEU A 70 7.62 21.11 16.16
C LEU A 70 6.73 19.99 15.64
N PHE A 71 7.36 19.01 15.02
CA PHE A 71 6.70 17.87 14.39
C PHE A 71 7.01 16.61 15.16
N TYR A 72 5.96 15.87 15.51
CA TYR A 72 6.04 14.60 16.21
C TYR A 72 5.67 13.48 15.27
N LYS A 73 6.60 12.52 15.09
CA LYS A 73 6.35 11.33 14.28
C LYS A 73 5.17 10.55 14.83
N SER A 74 4.24 10.19 13.95
CA SER A 74 3.01 9.48 14.30
C SER A 74 2.84 8.15 13.57
N GLY A 75 3.61 7.91 12.50
CA GLY A 75 3.60 6.66 11.75
C GLY A 75 4.55 6.66 10.56
N ASP A 76 4.68 5.47 9.96
CA ASP A 76 5.42 5.21 8.74
C ASP A 76 4.46 4.56 7.73
N ILE A 77 4.47 5.06 6.50
CA ILE A 77 3.69 4.51 5.40
C ILE A 77 4.65 3.96 4.35
N GLY A 78 4.62 2.64 4.19
CA GLY A 78 5.37 1.91 3.16
C GLY A 78 4.49 1.39 2.02
N GLN A 79 3.16 1.48 2.15
CA GLN A 79 2.21 0.86 1.23
C GLN A 79 1.13 1.85 0.79
N ILE A 80 0.56 1.55 -0.38
CA ILE A 80 -0.51 2.31 -1.01
C ILE A 80 -1.60 1.37 -1.52
N LEU A 81 -2.85 1.68 -1.19
CA LEU A 81 -4.01 1.04 -1.79
C LEU A 81 -4.42 1.86 -3.01
N LEU A 82 -4.23 1.27 -4.19
CA LEU A 82 -4.62 1.85 -5.47
C LEU A 82 -6.02 1.37 -5.84
N VAL A 83 -6.99 2.26 -5.88
CA VAL A 83 -8.32 1.98 -6.43
C VAL A 83 -8.30 2.33 -7.92
N HIS A 84 -8.83 1.45 -8.75
CA HIS A 84 -8.85 1.56 -10.21
C HIS A 84 -10.27 1.81 -10.70
N ASP A 85 -10.44 2.47 -11.85
CA ASP A 85 -11.79 2.69 -12.41
C ASP A 85 -12.35 1.38 -13.00
N THR A 86 -11.50 0.50 -13.52
CA THR A 86 -11.90 -0.78 -14.13
C THR A 86 -10.99 -1.96 -13.77
N PRO A 87 -11.47 -3.21 -13.94
CA PRO A 87 -10.63 -4.41 -13.77
C PRO A 87 -9.44 -4.48 -14.74
N GLU A 88 -9.56 -3.92 -15.94
CA GLU A 88 -8.47 -3.87 -16.93
C GLU A 88 -7.32 -2.99 -16.44
N GLU A 89 -7.62 -1.87 -15.79
CA GLU A 89 -6.61 -1.02 -15.14
C GLU A 89 -5.92 -1.75 -13.97
N GLN A 90 -6.69 -2.50 -13.17
CA GLN A 90 -6.15 -3.31 -12.08
C GLN A 90 -5.12 -4.34 -12.60
N MET A 91 -5.39 -4.96 -13.75
CA MET A 91 -4.52 -5.95 -14.38
C MET A 91 -3.11 -5.42 -14.65
N LEU A 92 -2.97 -4.10 -14.91
CA LEU A 92 -1.67 -3.45 -15.12
C LEU A 92 -0.77 -3.50 -13.88
N TYR A 93 -1.35 -3.74 -12.69
CA TYR A 93 -0.65 -3.81 -11.41
C TYR A 93 -0.50 -5.24 -10.87
N GLU A 94 -1.00 -6.26 -11.59
CA GLU A 94 -0.94 -7.66 -11.15
C GLU A 94 0.50 -8.16 -10.95
N THR A 95 1.45 -7.67 -11.74
CA THR A 95 2.88 -8.01 -11.61
C THR A 95 3.68 -6.95 -10.85
N VAL A 96 3.05 -5.83 -10.47
CA VAL A 96 3.71 -4.70 -9.81
C VAL A 96 3.63 -4.85 -8.29
N THR A 97 4.73 -5.31 -7.68
CA THR A 97 4.86 -5.35 -6.22
C THR A 97 5.22 -3.97 -5.65
N GLU A 98 6.20 -3.29 -6.24
CA GLU A 98 6.69 -1.96 -5.83
C GLU A 98 6.43 -0.94 -6.94
N LEU A 99 5.87 0.22 -6.59
CA LEU A 99 5.62 1.28 -7.56
C LEU A 99 6.93 1.89 -8.07
N PRO A 100 6.99 2.30 -9.35
CA PRO A 100 8.20 2.84 -9.95
C PRO A 100 8.60 4.22 -9.37
N GLY A 101 7.65 4.96 -8.80
CA GLY A 101 7.84 6.30 -8.25
C GLY A 101 7.16 6.49 -6.88
N GLY A 102 7.62 7.49 -6.14
CA GLY A 102 7.00 7.91 -4.89
C GLY A 102 5.83 8.87 -5.10
N ILE A 103 5.38 9.51 -4.02
CA ILE A 103 4.18 10.39 -4.03
C ILE A 103 4.47 11.81 -4.53
N THR A 104 5.73 12.26 -4.53
CA THR A 104 6.11 13.62 -4.92
C THR A 104 6.71 13.68 -6.32
N PRO A 105 6.53 14.78 -7.09
CA PRO A 105 7.04 14.88 -8.46
C PRO A 105 8.54 14.54 -8.63
N PRO A 106 9.45 14.98 -7.74
CA PRO A 106 10.88 14.64 -7.83
C PRO A 106 11.20 13.16 -7.65
N THR A 107 10.27 12.37 -7.11
CA THR A 107 10.42 10.91 -6.91
C THR A 107 9.84 10.08 -8.07
N THR A 108 9.48 10.73 -9.17
CA THR A 108 9.08 10.04 -10.41
C THR A 108 10.17 9.09 -10.88
N ASN A 109 9.79 7.83 -11.16
CA ASN A 109 10.65 6.75 -11.61
C ASN A 109 11.92 6.54 -10.76
N ILE A 110 11.85 6.84 -9.46
CA ILE A 110 13.01 6.78 -8.56
C ILE A 110 13.64 5.39 -8.46
N VAL A 111 12.83 4.33 -8.60
CA VAL A 111 13.33 2.94 -8.57
C VAL A 111 14.34 2.73 -9.69
N LYS A 112 13.96 2.99 -10.94
CA LYS A 112 14.85 2.84 -12.10
C LYS A 112 15.97 3.88 -12.12
N ARG A 113 15.63 5.14 -11.80
CA ARG A 113 16.55 6.28 -11.98
C ARG A 113 17.66 6.32 -10.94
N LYS A 114 17.36 5.97 -9.68
CA LYS A 114 18.29 6.04 -8.54
C LYS A 114 18.51 4.67 -7.89
N TYR A 115 17.45 4.02 -7.42
CA TYR A 115 17.62 2.86 -6.53
C TYR A 115 18.19 1.63 -7.23
N ALA A 116 17.84 1.34 -8.48
CA ALA A 116 18.38 0.19 -9.21
C ALA A 116 19.91 0.27 -9.38
N LYS A 117 20.50 1.47 -9.30
CA LYS A 117 21.96 1.69 -9.39
C LYS A 117 22.68 1.53 -8.05
N THR A 118 21.97 1.65 -6.94
CA THR A 118 22.55 1.70 -5.58
C THR A 118 22.08 0.58 -4.66
N ARG A 119 20.92 -0.03 -4.94
CA ARG A 119 20.42 -1.21 -4.25
C ARG A 119 21.39 -2.35 -4.54
N LYS A 120 22.19 -2.67 -3.53
CA LYS A 120 22.90 -3.94 -3.50
C LYS A 120 21.87 -5.04 -3.37
N SER A 121 22.04 -6.14 -4.10
CA SER A 121 21.23 -7.32 -3.85
C SER A 121 21.32 -7.66 -2.36
N PRO A 122 20.20 -7.90 -1.68
CA PRO A 122 20.25 -8.43 -0.33
C PRO A 122 21.09 -9.71 -0.33
N ILE A 123 21.77 -9.97 0.79
CA ILE A 123 22.62 -11.16 0.95
C ILE A 123 21.78 -12.43 0.69
N PHE A 124 20.48 -12.37 0.98
CA PHE A 124 19.52 -13.44 0.76
C PHE A 124 18.48 -13.03 -0.30
N PRO A 125 18.17 -13.91 -1.28
CA PRO A 125 17.08 -13.70 -2.22
C PRO A 125 15.74 -13.48 -1.50
N LYS A 126 14.93 -12.53 -1.98
CA LYS A 126 13.64 -12.19 -1.35
C LYS A 126 12.69 -13.38 -1.24
N ALA A 127 12.68 -14.25 -2.26
CA ALA A 127 11.83 -15.45 -2.26
C ALA A 127 12.21 -16.40 -1.11
N ASP A 128 13.51 -16.53 -0.82
CA ASP A 128 13.98 -17.37 0.29
C ASP A 128 13.58 -16.77 1.63
N VAL A 129 13.72 -15.46 1.80
CA VAL A 129 13.30 -14.76 3.02
C VAL A 129 11.80 -14.94 3.26
N ALA A 130 10.96 -14.77 2.24
CA ALA A 130 9.51 -14.94 2.34
C ALA A 130 9.12 -16.38 2.68
N ARG A 131 9.80 -17.38 2.08
CA ARG A 131 9.60 -18.80 2.41
C ARG A 131 9.94 -19.07 3.87
N VAL A 132 11.07 -18.56 4.35
CA VAL A 132 11.49 -18.71 5.76
C VAL A 132 10.50 -18.04 6.71
N GLU A 133 9.97 -16.88 6.35
CA GLU A 133 8.94 -16.18 7.13
C GLU A 133 7.64 -16.99 7.24
N ASP A 134 7.14 -17.55 6.12
CA ASP A 134 5.96 -18.43 6.12
C ASP A 134 6.18 -19.67 6.98
N THR A 135 7.35 -20.31 6.87
CA THR A 135 7.71 -21.44 7.74
C THR A 135 7.76 -21.03 9.20
N LEU A 136 8.32 -19.87 9.53
CA LEU A 136 8.40 -19.38 10.92
C LEU A 136 7.01 -19.14 11.51
N VAL A 137 6.09 -18.55 10.74
CA VAL A 137 4.70 -18.34 11.16
C VAL A 137 4.01 -19.67 11.45
N LYS A 138 4.20 -20.69 10.59
CA LYS A 138 3.66 -22.03 10.82
C LYS A 138 4.23 -22.68 12.09
N ILE A 139 5.54 -22.55 12.33
CA ILE A 139 6.18 -23.06 13.55
C ILE A 139 5.63 -22.37 14.80
N ILE A 140 5.50 -21.03 14.78
CA ILE A 140 4.92 -20.27 15.90
C ILE A 140 3.48 -20.70 16.19
N ALA A 141 2.72 -21.05 15.15
CA ALA A 141 1.35 -21.59 15.27
C ALA A 141 1.30 -23.07 15.72
N GLY A 142 2.43 -23.71 16.02
CA GLY A 142 2.49 -25.12 16.43
C GLY A 142 2.41 -26.13 15.27
N GLY A 143 2.63 -25.67 14.04
CA GLY A 143 2.66 -26.50 12.84
C GLY A 143 3.91 -27.40 12.76
N ILE A 144 3.80 -28.48 11.98
CA ILE A 144 4.87 -29.45 11.75
C ILE A 144 5.85 -28.86 10.71
N ILE A 145 7.15 -29.05 10.93
CA ILE A 145 8.20 -28.69 9.97
C ILE A 145 8.17 -29.72 8.85
N GLU A 146 7.86 -29.29 7.62
CA GLU A 146 8.06 -30.11 6.44
C GLU A 146 9.56 -30.10 6.09
N ASP A 147 10.20 -31.27 6.07
CA ASP A 147 11.58 -31.41 5.61
C ASP A 147 11.68 -31.09 4.11
N VAL A 148 12.72 -30.34 3.75
CA VAL A 148 13.03 -29.88 2.37
C VAL A 148 13.64 -31.00 1.55
#